data_AF-A0A959HC54-F1
#
_entry.id   AF-A0A959HC54-F1
#
_cell.length_a   1.000
_cell.length_b   1.000
_cell.length_c   1.000
_cell.angle_alpha   90.00
_cell.angle_beta   90.00
_cell.angle_gamma   90.00
#
_symmetry.space_group_name_H-M   'P 1'
#
loop_
_entity.id
_entity.type
_entity.pdbx_description
1 polymer ?
#
loop_
_entity_poly.entity_id
_entity_poly.type
_entity_poly.pdbx_seq_one_letter_code
_entity_poly.pdbx_strand_id
1 'polypeptide(L)'
;MKYLMLITVLTFCLSYSSCAQKQTAVPAAVENAFKARFPQAEEVKWDMEREGEWEAEFEMNEEEMSANFMADGAWAETEAEIEKENLPQAVKDAVATQFADYELEEAWTVESP
;
A
#
# COMPACT_ATOMS: atom_id res chain seq x y z
N MET A 1 -5.55 23.78 14.38
CA MET A 1 -5.07 22.40 14.56
C MET A 1 -4.13 22.15 13.40
N LYS A 2 -2.83 21.91 13.67
CA LYS A 2 -1.84 21.71 12.61
C LYS A 2 -1.79 20.22 12.34
N TYR A 3 -2.56 19.77 11.36
CA TYR A 3 -2.46 18.42 10.84
C TYR A 3 -1.10 18.28 10.14
N LEU A 4 -0.25 17.39 10.64
CA LEU A 4 0.94 16.93 9.91
C LEU A 4 0.52 15.64 9.20
N MET A 5 -0.16 15.78 8.06
CA MET A 5 -0.29 14.69 7.10
C MET A 5 1.11 14.40 6.56
N LEU A 6 1.68 13.25 6.88
CA LEU A 6 2.74 12.64 6.08
C LEU A 6 2.09 11.75 5.02
N ILE A 7 1.28 12.40 4.18
CA ILE A 7 0.92 11.82 2.89
C ILE A 7 1.99 12.31 1.93
N THR A 8 2.78 11.40 1.37
CA THR A 8 3.53 11.66 0.14
C THR A 8 2.56 11.73 -1.05
N VAL A 9 1.60 12.65 -1.00
CA VAL A 9 0.84 13.12 -2.16
C VAL A 9 1.60 14.33 -2.66
N LEU A 10 2.32 14.09 -3.74
CA LEU A 10 2.98 15.08 -4.55
C LEU A 10 1.96 16.16 -4.95
N THR A 11 2.17 17.35 -4.39
CA THR A 11 1.78 18.68 -4.87
C THR A 11 0.92 18.71 -6.14
N PHE A 12 -0.31 19.17 -5.97
CA PHE A 12 -1.21 19.64 -7.03
C PHE A 12 -0.57 20.79 -7.81
N CYS A 13 0.13 20.47 -8.90
CA CYS A 13 0.30 21.38 -10.04
C CYS A 13 -0.83 21.09 -11.04
N LEU A 14 -1.82 21.98 -11.09
CA LEU A 14 -2.78 22.05 -12.19
C LEU A 14 -2.03 22.24 -13.51
N SER A 15 -1.83 21.14 -14.21
CA SER A 15 -1.52 21.07 -15.62
C SER A 15 -2.33 19.90 -16.15
N TYR A 16 -3.53 20.18 -16.66
CA TYR A 16 -4.32 19.18 -17.39
C TYR A 16 -3.58 18.80 -18.68
N SER A 17 -2.57 17.93 -18.56
CA SER A 17 -2.19 17.04 -19.64
C SER A 17 -2.93 15.75 -19.36
N SER A 18 -4.07 15.59 -20.04
CA SER A 18 -4.69 14.27 -20.22
C SER A 18 -3.74 13.42 -21.07
N CYS A 19 -2.64 13.00 -20.46
CA CYS A 19 -1.88 11.88 -20.97
C CYS A 19 -2.61 10.68 -20.39
N ALA A 20 -3.50 10.08 -21.18
CA ALA A 20 -4.06 8.77 -20.88
C ALA A 20 -2.87 7.87 -20.51
N GLN A 21 -2.70 7.61 -19.22
CA GLN A 21 -1.59 6.83 -18.70
C GLN A 21 -1.75 5.47 -19.37
N LYS A 22 -0.79 5.12 -20.21
CA LYS A 22 -0.81 3.87 -20.96
C LYS A 22 -0.76 2.79 -19.90
N GLN A 23 -1.88 2.13 -19.63
CA GLN A 23 -1.92 1.04 -18.66
C GLN A 23 -0.98 -0.05 -19.17
N THR A 24 0.22 -0.13 -18.59
CA THR A 24 1.18 -1.17 -18.91
C THR A 24 0.57 -2.48 -18.46
N ALA A 25 0.44 -3.44 -19.37
CA ALA A 25 -0.06 -4.76 -19.02
C ALA A 25 0.81 -5.36 -17.92
N VAL A 26 0.18 -5.90 -16.87
CA VAL A 26 0.88 -6.56 -15.76
C VAL A 26 1.63 -7.79 -16.31
N PRO A 27 2.93 -7.97 -15.99
CA PRO A 27 3.68 -9.13 -16.44
C PRO A 27 3.07 -10.43 -15.90
N ALA A 28 3.08 -11.49 -16.72
CA ALA A 28 2.58 -12.80 -16.29
C ALA A 28 3.33 -13.35 -15.06
N ALA A 29 4.61 -13.01 -14.89
CA ALA A 29 5.38 -13.39 -13.70
C ALA A 29 4.81 -12.76 -12.41
N VAL A 30 4.44 -11.47 -12.48
CA VAL A 30 3.78 -10.74 -11.40
C VAL A 30 2.42 -11.34 -11.08
N GLU A 31 1.55 -11.51 -12.08
CA GLU A 31 0.22 -12.10 -11.85
C GLU A 31 0.29 -13.50 -11.23
N ASN A 32 1.24 -14.33 -11.69
CA ASN A 32 1.41 -15.68 -11.16
C ASN A 32 1.95 -15.68 -9.73
N ALA A 33 2.90 -14.80 -9.42
CA ALA A 33 3.44 -14.65 -8.07
C ALA A 33 2.36 -14.16 -7.10
N PHE A 34 1.57 -13.17 -7.50
CA PHE A 34 0.44 -12.67 -6.73
C PHE A 34 -0.59 -13.77 -6.46
N LYS A 35 -1.08 -14.47 -7.50
CA LYS A 35 -2.07 -15.55 -7.34
C LYS A 35 -1.54 -16.70 -6.47
N ALA A 36 -0.24 -16.96 -6.50
CA ALA A 36 0.39 -17.98 -5.66
C ALA A 36 0.45 -17.55 -4.18
N ARG A 37 0.68 -16.26 -3.90
CA ARG A 37 0.77 -15.72 -2.54
C ARG A 37 -0.60 -15.43 -1.92
N PHE A 38 -1.53 -14.92 -2.72
CA PHE A 38 -2.88 -14.50 -2.30
C PHE A 38 -3.97 -15.25 -3.10
N PRO A 39 -4.10 -16.58 -2.92
CA PRO A 39 -5.03 -17.39 -3.71
C PRO A 39 -6.52 -17.09 -3.44
N GLN A 40 -6.83 -16.34 -2.39
CA GLN A 40 -8.18 -15.95 -1.98
C GLN A 40 -8.44 -14.45 -2.19
N ALA A 41 -7.53 -13.73 -2.87
CA ALA A 41 -7.73 -12.32 -3.16
C ALA A 41 -8.92 -12.10 -4.09
N GLU A 42 -9.73 -11.11 -3.74
CA GLU A 42 -10.89 -10.64 -4.49
C GLU A 42 -10.67 -9.17 -4.89
N GLU A 43 -11.48 -8.67 -5.81
CA GLU A 43 -11.48 -7.26 -6.25
C GLU A 43 -10.12 -6.67 -6.69
N VAL A 44 -9.21 -7.51 -7.18
CA VAL A 44 -7.82 -7.13 -7.50
C VAL A 44 -7.74 -6.03 -8.56
N LYS A 45 -7.17 -4.89 -8.18
CA LYS A 45 -6.79 -3.77 -9.06
C LYS A 45 -5.28 -3.69 -9.16
N TRP A 46 -4.78 -3.36 -10.34
CA TRP A 46 -3.35 -3.27 -10.60
C TRP A 46 -2.96 -1.86 -11.01
N ASP A 47 -1.90 -1.35 -10.39
CA ASP A 47 -1.17 -0.16 -10.85
C ASP A 47 0.33 -0.45 -10.93
N MET A 48 1.05 0.40 -11.65
CA MET A 48 2.50 0.39 -11.71
C MET A 48 3.02 1.50 -10.80
N GLU A 49 3.41 1.15 -9.57
CA GLU A 49 3.90 2.08 -8.55
C GLU A 49 5.15 2.83 -9.02
N ARG A 50 6.07 2.11 -9.67
CA ARG A 50 7.22 2.69 -10.37
C ARG A 50 7.68 1.78 -11.50
N GLU A 51 8.59 2.28 -12.33
CA GLU A 51 9.12 1.49 -13.45
C GLU A 51 9.69 0.14 -12.97
N GLY A 52 9.04 -0.95 -13.37
CA GLY A 52 9.45 -2.31 -13.02
C GLY A 52 8.85 -2.86 -11.71
N GLU A 53 7.91 -2.15 -11.09
CA GLU A 53 7.19 -2.59 -9.90
C GLU A 53 5.67 -2.40 -10.07
N TRP A 54 4.92 -3.41 -9.65
CA TRP A 54 3.47 -3.45 -9.75
C TRP A 54 2.86 -3.66 -8.37
N GLU A 55 1.89 -2.83 -8.05
CA GLU A 55 1.06 -2.97 -6.86
C GLU A 55 -0.27 -3.62 -7.25
N ALA A 56 -0.66 -4.63 -6.48
CA ALA A 56 -2.01 -5.13 -6.45
C ALA A 56 -2.71 -4.60 -5.20
N GLU A 57 -3.78 -3.83 -5.37
CA GLU A 57 -4.76 -3.50 -4.32
C GLU A 57 -5.88 -4.56 -4.40
N PHE A 58 -6.23 -5.19 -3.29
CA PHE A 58 -7.18 -6.30 -3.27
C PHE A 58 -7.86 -6.45 -1.91
N GLU A 59 -9.00 -7.15 -1.91
CA GLU A 59 -9.65 -7.57 -0.68
C GLU A 59 -9.29 -9.02 -0.35
N MET A 60 -9.01 -9.32 0.91
CA MET A 60 -8.87 -10.70 1.38
C MET A 60 -9.31 -10.79 2.84
N ASN A 61 -10.24 -11.70 3.16
CA ASN A 61 -10.85 -11.84 4.49
C ASN A 61 -11.60 -10.57 4.97
N GLU A 62 -12.27 -9.85 4.07
CA GLU A 62 -12.98 -8.58 4.37
C GLU A 62 -12.05 -7.42 4.76
N GLU A 63 -10.74 -7.56 4.54
CA GLU A 63 -9.72 -6.52 4.77
C GLU A 63 -9.13 -6.06 3.42
N GLU A 64 -8.93 -4.74 3.28
CA GLU A 64 -8.22 -4.14 2.16
C GLU A 64 -6.71 -4.28 2.36
N MET A 65 -6.01 -4.76 1.32
CA MET A 65 -4.60 -5.04 1.35
C MET A 65 -3.93 -4.57 0.05
N SER A 66 -2.64 -4.27 0.12
CA SER A 66 -1.81 -4.07 -1.07
C SER A 66 -0.61 -5.01 -1.07
N ALA A 67 -0.12 -5.35 -2.25
CA ALA A 67 1.12 -6.11 -2.39
C ALA A 67 1.89 -5.73 -3.64
N ASN A 68 3.19 -5.47 -3.47
CA ASN A 68 4.06 -5.06 -4.55
C ASN A 68 4.93 -6.20 -5.03
N PHE A 69 5.13 -6.26 -6.34
CA PHE A 69 5.95 -7.24 -7.02
C PHE A 69 6.82 -6.58 -8.09
N MET A 70 8.07 -7.00 -8.16
CA MET A 70 8.99 -6.63 -9.23
C MET A 70 8.61 -7.34 -10.54
N ALA A 71 9.09 -6.83 -11.69
CA ALA A 71 8.78 -7.35 -13.03
C ALA A 71 8.99 -8.86 -13.22
N ASP A 72 9.91 -9.45 -12.47
CA ASP A 72 10.25 -10.88 -12.50
C ASP A 72 9.38 -11.74 -11.57
N GLY A 73 8.43 -11.12 -10.85
CA GLY A 73 7.56 -11.76 -9.88
C GLY A 73 8.15 -11.83 -8.46
N ALA A 74 9.29 -11.20 -8.19
CA ALA A 74 9.81 -11.10 -6.83
C ALA A 74 8.88 -10.24 -5.97
N TRP A 75 8.47 -10.78 -4.81
CA TRP A 75 7.68 -10.06 -3.82
C TRP A 75 8.52 -8.96 -3.17
N ALA A 76 8.02 -7.73 -3.17
CA ALA A 76 8.66 -6.58 -2.56
C ALA A 76 8.08 -6.30 -1.18
N GLU A 77 6.76 -6.15 -1.09
CA GLU A 77 6.07 -5.90 0.17
C GLU A 77 4.59 -6.29 0.16
N THR A 78 4.00 -6.38 1.34
CA THR A 78 2.56 -6.49 1.55
C THR A 78 2.17 -5.55 2.67
N GLU A 79 1.14 -4.74 2.41
CA GLU A 79 0.55 -3.86 3.39
C GLU A 79 -0.87 -4.31 3.71
N ALA A 80 -1.25 -4.23 4.98
CA ALA A 80 -2.60 -4.50 5.44
C ALA A 80 -2.96 -3.51 6.53
N GLU A 81 -4.15 -2.91 6.43
CA GLU A 81 -4.63 -2.00 7.46
C GLU A 81 -4.73 -2.74 8.80
N ILE A 82 -4.34 -2.08 9.88
CA ILE A 82 -4.48 -2.60 11.22
C ILE A 82 -5.24 -1.61 12.09
N GLU A 83 -6.31 -2.10 12.72
CA GLU A 83 -7.05 -1.34 13.71
C GLU A 83 -6.11 -0.83 14.83
N LYS A 84 -6.29 0.42 15.25
CA LYS A 84 -5.40 1.09 16.21
C LYS A 84 -5.32 0.32 17.54
N GLU A 85 -6.41 -0.35 17.91
CA GLU A 85 -6.55 -1.21 19.08
C GLU A 85 -5.69 -2.47 18.98
N ASN A 86 -5.36 -2.94 17.77
CA ASN A 86 -4.55 -4.12 17.53
C ASN A 86 -3.05 -3.82 17.44
N LEU A 87 -2.65 -2.54 17.44
CA LEU A 87 -1.23 -2.16 17.44
C LEU A 87 -0.47 -2.73 18.66
N PRO A 88 0.79 -3.17 18.48
CA PRO A 88 1.64 -3.58 19.58
C PRO A 88 1.78 -2.48 20.64
N GLN A 89 1.73 -2.85 21.92
CA GLN A 89 1.75 -1.87 23.02
C GLN A 89 2.96 -0.93 22.95
N ALA A 90 4.14 -1.46 22.60
CA ALA A 90 5.35 -0.66 22.45
C ALA A 90 5.22 0.43 21.37
N VAL A 91 4.47 0.16 20.29
CA VAL A 91 4.20 1.13 19.22
C VAL A 91 3.23 2.20 19.72
N LYS A 92 2.14 1.80 20.38
CA LYS A 92 1.18 2.74 20.99
C LYS A 92 1.88 3.70 21.97
N ASP A 93 2.72 3.16 22.85
CA ASP A 93 3.47 3.94 23.84
C ASP A 93 4.45 4.92 23.17
N ALA A 94 5.15 4.47 22.12
CA ALA A 94 6.06 5.30 21.35
C ALA A 94 5.33 6.46 20.66
N VAL A 95 4.19 6.18 20.00
CA VAL A 95 3.37 7.19 19.33
C VAL A 95 2.85 8.22 20.35
N ALA A 96 2.24 7.75 21.45
CA ALA A 96 1.71 8.63 22.49
C ALA A 96 2.79 9.53 23.13
N THR A 97 4.03 9.04 23.24
CA THR A 97 5.13 9.80 23.87
C THR A 97 5.79 10.77 22.89
N GLN A 98 6.08 10.32 21.67
CA GLN A 98 6.88 11.08 20.70
C GLN A 98 6.03 12.05 19.88
N PHE A 99 4.73 11.78 19.76
CA PHE A 99 3.79 12.53 18.93
C PHE A 99 2.54 12.94 19.73
N ALA A 100 2.70 13.31 21.01
CA ALA A 100 1.60 13.58 21.95
C ALA A 100 0.57 14.63 21.49
N ASP A 101 0.95 15.55 20.61
CA ASP A 101 0.07 16.60 20.06
C ASP A 101 -0.65 16.19 18.76
N TYR A 102 -0.46 14.94 18.31
CA TYR A 102 -1.02 14.39 17.08
C TYR A 102 -2.02 13.27 17.37
N GLU A 103 -3.04 13.17 16.52
CA GLU A 103 -3.98 12.06 16.51
C GLU A 103 -3.50 11.01 15.50
N LEU A 104 -3.50 9.75 15.90
CA LEU A 104 -3.23 8.63 14.99
C LEU A 104 -4.43 8.48 14.05
N GLU A 105 -4.24 8.71 12.75
CA GLU A 105 -5.30 8.66 11.74
C GLU A 105 -5.53 7.23 11.24
N GLU A 106 -4.47 6.57 10.79
CA GLU A 106 -4.47 5.22 10.22
C GLU A 106 -3.22 4.46 10.69
N ALA A 107 -3.25 3.13 10.55
CA ALA A 107 -2.09 2.30 10.79
C ALA A 107 -2.09 1.09 9.87
N TRP A 108 -0.90 0.71 9.41
CA TRP A 108 -0.71 -0.37 8.46
C TRP A 108 0.39 -1.30 8.99
N THR A 109 0.21 -2.61 8.81
CA THR A 109 1.30 -3.57 8.93
C THR A 109 1.99 -3.69 7.58
N VAL A 110 3.32 -3.70 7.58
CA VAL A 110 4.14 -3.85 6.37
C VAL A 110 5.04 -5.06 6.54
N GLU A 111 4.92 -6.02 5.63
CA GLU A 111 5.80 -7.18 5.52
C GLU A 111 6.67 -7.06 4.27
N SER A 112 7.94 -7.43 4.37
CA SER A 112 8.89 -7.47 3.24
C SER A 112 9.87 -8.66 3.40
N PRO A 113 10.61 -9.07 2.35
CA PRO A 113 11.55 -10.19 2.37
C PRO A 113 12.65 -10.14 3.45
#